data_AF-A0A7W9T808-F1
#
_entry.id   AF-A0A7W9T808-F1
#
_cell.length_a   1.000
_cell.length_b   1.000
_cell.length_c   1.000
_cell.angle_alpha   90.00
_cell.angle_beta   90.00
_cell.angle_gamma   90.00
#
_symmetry.space_group_name_H-M   'P 1'
#
loop_
_entity.id
_entity.type
_entity.pdbx_description
1 polymer ?
#
loop_
_entity_poly.entity_id
_entity_poly.type
_entity_poly.pdbx_seq_one_letter_code
_entity_poly.pdbx_strand_id
1 'polypeptide(L)'
;MSRKRRPEPLLKVRVEPPRLPRVRLPEVRLLPRRRPRPQPLIKVRVDPPKLPGIRPRRPHLGPFRERNPLVIGAVGLTVLALLTVAAFNADRLPVIGDGETYSAAFAEAGGLKPGDEVRIAGVKVGKVEEVDLDGDHVKVTFKIKDQPGFGTETGASIRVKTILGAKYLALHPRGRGQLEPGSEIPLKRTVPAYDVVQAFSDLTTTTEKVDTERLAKALDTISTTFEDSPSEVRSSIKGLSQISRTVASRDKALRELLDHANGVTGVLADRSSDFSALVKDGDKLFKEISKRRAAIHKLLKTSAALGIQLSGLVQDNEKEIGPALKGLNTVVKMLERNQSSLDRSIELLAPYVRVFTNTLGNGRWFDSYVQNLVAAPVVPRTRTGGAQ
;
A
#
# COMPACT_ATOMS: atom_id res chain seq x y z
N MET A 1 19.57 64.13 6.05
CA MET A 1 18.11 64.31 5.88
C MET A 1 17.39 62.99 6.11
N SER A 2 16.22 63.06 6.75
CA SER A 2 15.22 61.98 6.94
C SER A 2 15.46 60.93 8.05
N ARG A 3 14.97 61.24 9.25
CA ARG A 3 14.58 60.30 10.32
C ARG A 3 13.16 59.80 10.02
N LYS A 4 12.90 58.50 10.12
CA LYS A 4 11.53 57.97 10.25
C LYS A 4 11.46 56.98 11.40
N ARG A 5 10.62 57.32 12.38
CA ARG A 5 10.41 56.64 13.67
C ARG A 5 9.40 55.49 13.56
N ARG A 6 9.55 54.52 14.47
CA ARG A 6 8.61 53.43 14.78
C ARG A 6 7.25 53.95 15.28
N PRO A 7 6.15 53.20 15.09
CA PRO A 7 4.88 53.46 15.76
C PRO A 7 4.73 52.67 17.08
N GLU A 8 4.08 53.31 18.06
CA GLU A 8 3.65 52.79 19.37
C GLU A 8 2.09 52.68 19.43
N PRO A 9 1.51 51.99 20.44
CA PRO A 9 0.24 51.27 20.30
C PRO A 9 -1.04 52.07 20.62
N LEU A 10 -2.15 51.60 20.05
CA LEU A 10 -3.50 52.16 20.16
C LEU A 10 -4.16 51.89 21.52
N LEU A 11 -4.53 52.98 22.19
CA LEU A 11 -5.30 53.04 23.43
C LEU A 11 -6.80 52.81 23.15
N LYS A 12 -7.41 51.78 23.73
CA LYS A 12 -8.87 51.55 23.70
C LYS A 12 -9.57 52.53 24.65
N VAL A 13 -10.30 53.50 24.10
CA VAL A 13 -11.17 54.41 24.86
C VAL A 13 -12.58 53.84 24.90
N ARG A 14 -13.07 53.55 26.12
CA ARG A 14 -14.44 53.12 26.43
C ARG A 14 -15.31 54.37 26.56
N VAL A 15 -16.33 54.50 25.71
CA VAL A 15 -17.30 55.60 25.73
C VAL A 15 -18.54 55.16 26.53
N GLU A 16 -18.89 55.92 27.55
CA GLU A 16 -20.04 55.72 28.42
C GLU A 16 -21.21 56.62 27.95
N PRO A 17 -22.45 56.13 27.80
CA PRO A 17 -23.56 56.94 27.30
C PRO A 17 -24.14 57.90 28.36
N PRO A 18 -24.74 59.03 27.94
CA PRO A 18 -25.08 60.16 28.82
C PRO A 18 -26.33 59.91 29.68
N ARG A 19 -26.33 60.48 30.89
CA ARG A 19 -27.46 60.49 31.84
C ARG A 19 -28.56 61.45 31.36
N LEU A 20 -29.80 60.95 31.23
CA LEU A 20 -30.99 61.76 30.96
C LEU A 20 -31.56 62.38 32.27
N PRO A 21 -32.15 63.59 32.21
CA PRO A 21 -32.74 64.26 33.36
C PRO A 21 -34.11 63.67 33.76
N ARG A 22 -34.36 63.57 35.08
CA ARG A 22 -35.64 63.14 35.65
C ARG A 22 -36.71 64.22 35.48
N VAL A 23 -37.73 63.94 34.67
CA VAL A 23 -38.97 64.73 34.61
C VAL A 23 -39.95 64.21 35.67
N ARG A 24 -40.39 65.11 36.56
CA ARG A 24 -41.37 64.85 37.63
C ARG A 24 -42.78 65.11 37.07
N LEU A 25 -43.59 64.07 36.91
CA LEU A 25 -45.01 64.18 36.53
C LEU A 25 -45.90 64.38 37.77
N PRO A 26 -47.00 65.14 37.69
CA PRO A 26 -47.88 65.45 38.82
C PRO A 26 -48.83 64.30 39.16
N GLU A 27 -49.12 64.14 40.47
CA GLU A 27 -50.12 63.19 40.99
C GLU A 27 -51.54 63.58 40.54
N VAL A 28 -52.25 62.64 39.91
CA VAL A 28 -53.68 62.73 39.63
C VAL A 28 -54.40 61.71 40.51
N ARG A 29 -55.15 62.22 41.49
CA ARG A 29 -55.98 61.45 42.42
C ARG A 29 -57.30 61.06 41.73
N LEU A 30 -57.49 59.79 41.41
CA LEU A 30 -58.74 59.25 40.86
C LEU A 30 -59.43 58.29 41.85
N LEU A 31 -60.73 58.53 42.04
CA LEU A 31 -61.67 57.92 43.00
C LEU A 31 -61.91 56.41 42.79
N PRO A 32 -62.42 55.67 43.81
CA PRO A 32 -62.57 54.21 43.73
C PRO A 32 -63.83 53.82 42.94
N ARG A 33 -63.68 52.97 41.92
CA ARG A 33 -64.80 52.36 41.19
C ARG A 33 -64.98 50.87 41.54
N ARG A 34 -66.23 50.51 41.81
CA ARG A 34 -66.75 49.19 42.20
C ARG A 34 -66.35 48.07 41.23
N ARG A 35 -66.01 46.89 41.77
CA ARG A 35 -65.80 45.65 41.00
C ARG A 35 -67.13 45.02 40.57
N PRO A 36 -67.34 44.65 39.30
CA PRO A 36 -68.43 43.78 38.89
C PRO A 36 -68.04 42.29 39.01
N ARG A 37 -69.04 41.43 39.30
CA ARG A 37 -68.92 39.96 39.41
C ARG A 37 -68.52 39.31 38.07
N PRO A 38 -67.73 38.23 38.07
CA PRO A 38 -67.39 37.49 36.86
C PRO A 38 -68.56 36.64 36.33
N GLN A 39 -68.80 36.70 35.02
CA GLN A 39 -69.69 35.78 34.29
C GLN A 39 -68.90 34.55 33.80
N PRO A 40 -69.54 33.39 33.62
CA PRO A 40 -68.85 32.16 33.20
C PRO A 40 -68.42 32.20 31.72
N LEU A 41 -67.15 31.86 31.46
CA LEU A 41 -66.60 31.71 30.11
C LEU A 41 -67.22 30.50 29.39
N ILE A 42 -67.97 30.76 28.32
CA ILE A 42 -68.33 29.77 27.31
C ILE A 42 -67.08 29.50 26.46
N LYS A 43 -66.51 28.29 26.58
CA LYS A 43 -65.40 27.83 25.73
C LYS A 43 -65.92 27.55 24.32
N VAL A 44 -65.68 28.49 23.40
CA VAL A 44 -65.84 28.27 21.96
C VAL A 44 -64.68 27.38 21.49
N ARG A 45 -64.99 26.11 21.18
CA ARG A 45 -64.04 25.17 20.58
C ARG A 45 -63.95 25.50 19.10
N VAL A 46 -62.84 26.10 18.68
CA VAL A 46 -62.48 26.26 17.27
C VAL A 46 -61.77 24.97 16.86
N ASP A 47 -62.40 24.17 16.01
CA ASP A 47 -61.75 22.98 15.45
C ASP A 47 -60.69 23.43 14.42
N PRO A 48 -59.44 22.96 14.53
CA PRO A 48 -58.39 23.34 13.58
C PRO A 48 -58.66 22.74 12.18
N PRO A 49 -58.23 23.43 11.10
CA PRO A 49 -58.45 22.96 9.74
C PRO A 49 -57.79 21.59 9.50
N LYS A 50 -58.55 20.64 8.96
CA LYS A 50 -58.06 19.32 8.55
C LYS A 50 -57.07 19.48 7.39
N LEU A 51 -55.77 19.38 7.69
CA LEU A 51 -54.73 19.18 6.68
C LEU A 51 -54.96 17.82 5.99
N PRO A 52 -54.79 17.72 4.66
CA PRO A 52 -54.81 16.42 3.98
C PRO A 52 -53.68 15.57 4.54
N GLY A 53 -54.04 14.47 5.21
CA GLY A 53 -53.08 13.56 5.82
C GLY A 53 -52.21 12.89 4.76
N ILE A 54 -51.00 13.40 4.55
CA ILE A 54 -49.94 12.66 3.88
C ILE A 54 -49.58 11.52 4.83
N ARG A 55 -50.24 10.37 4.68
CA ARG A 55 -49.77 9.14 5.30
C ARG A 55 -48.42 8.83 4.66
N PRO A 56 -47.30 8.77 5.41
CA PRO A 56 -46.05 8.31 4.82
C PRO A 56 -46.29 6.89 4.31
N ARG A 57 -46.14 6.68 3.01
CA ARG A 57 -46.09 5.34 2.41
C ARG A 57 -44.94 4.62 3.10
N ARG A 58 -45.27 3.70 4.02
CA ARG A 58 -44.27 2.77 4.56
C ARG A 58 -43.73 1.98 3.37
N PRO A 59 -42.42 1.89 3.15
CA PRO A 59 -41.89 1.02 2.11
C PRO A 59 -42.32 -0.41 2.46
N HIS A 60 -43.17 -1.01 1.62
CA HIS A 60 -43.46 -2.42 1.69
C HIS A 60 -42.17 -3.17 1.34
N LEU A 61 -41.42 -3.58 2.36
CA LEU A 61 -40.38 -4.59 2.20
C LEU A 61 -41.10 -5.90 1.88
N GLY A 62 -41.19 -6.25 0.59
CA GLY A 62 -41.76 -7.52 0.16
C GLY A 62 -41.07 -8.72 0.83
N PRO A 63 -41.74 -9.87 0.94
CA PRO A 63 -41.19 -11.07 1.57
C PRO A 63 -39.82 -11.44 0.96
N PHE A 64 -38.87 -11.86 1.80
CA PHE A 64 -37.50 -12.22 1.38
C PHE A 64 -37.43 -13.28 0.24
N ARG A 65 -38.53 -13.99 -0.01
CA ARG A 65 -38.66 -15.05 -1.00
C ARG A 65 -38.79 -14.56 -2.45
N GLU A 66 -39.14 -13.29 -2.66
CA GLU A 66 -39.31 -12.69 -4.00
C GLU A 66 -38.08 -11.89 -4.46
N ARG A 67 -37.06 -11.75 -3.62
CA ARG A 67 -35.83 -11.02 -3.95
C ARG A 67 -34.84 -11.96 -4.63
N ASN A 68 -34.18 -11.46 -5.67
CA ASN A 68 -33.17 -12.22 -6.41
C ASN A 68 -32.09 -12.78 -5.46
N PRO A 69 -31.89 -14.10 -5.37
CA PRO A 69 -30.97 -14.72 -4.41
C PRO A 69 -29.53 -14.23 -4.58
N LEU A 70 -29.14 -13.81 -5.79
CA LEU A 70 -27.83 -13.21 -6.06
C LEU A 70 -27.64 -11.87 -5.34
N VAL A 71 -28.68 -11.04 -5.22
CA VAL A 71 -28.61 -9.74 -4.54
C VAL A 71 -28.52 -9.94 -3.03
N ILE A 72 -29.27 -10.89 -2.48
CA ILE A 72 -29.19 -11.24 -1.05
C ILE A 72 -27.80 -11.79 -0.71
N GLY A 73 -27.26 -12.68 -1.57
CA GLY A 73 -25.91 -13.20 -1.44
C GLY A 73 -24.85 -12.10 -1.48
N ALA A 74 -24.92 -11.20 -2.47
CA ALA A 74 -23.98 -10.08 -2.60
C ALA A 74 -24.04 -9.12 -1.40
N VAL A 75 -25.23 -8.77 -0.92
CA VAL A 75 -25.39 -7.92 0.27
C VAL A 75 -24.86 -8.63 1.52
N GLY A 76 -25.19 -9.91 1.71
CA GLY A 76 -24.67 -10.69 2.84
C GLY A 76 -23.15 -10.79 2.86
N LEU A 77 -22.53 -11.05 1.70
CA LEU A 77 -21.07 -11.14 1.55
C LEU A 77 -20.41 -9.77 1.76
N THR A 78 -21.03 -8.69 1.29
CA THR A 78 -20.57 -7.31 1.53
C THR A 78 -20.62 -6.95 3.01
N VAL A 79 -21.72 -7.27 3.70
CA VAL A 79 -21.86 -7.04 5.14
C VAL A 79 -20.83 -7.86 5.92
N LEU A 80 -20.61 -9.13 5.56
CA LEU A 80 -19.61 -9.99 6.18
C LEU A 80 -18.18 -9.46 5.97
N ALA A 81 -17.86 -8.99 4.77
CA ALA A 81 -16.58 -8.36 4.47
C ALA A 81 -16.38 -7.08 5.29
N LEU A 82 -17.41 -6.22 5.38
CA LEU A 82 -17.37 -5.01 6.21
C LEU A 82 -17.19 -5.33 7.69
N LEU A 83 -17.90 -6.33 8.22
CA LEU A 83 -17.73 -6.78 9.60
C LEU A 83 -16.33 -7.34 9.86
N THR A 84 -15.77 -8.06 8.89
CA THR A 84 -14.41 -8.59 8.97
C THR A 84 -13.38 -7.45 9.00
N VAL A 85 -13.50 -6.48 8.09
CA VAL A 85 -12.64 -5.28 8.06
C VAL A 85 -12.79 -4.49 9.37
N ALA A 86 -14.00 -4.33 9.88
CA ALA A 86 -14.26 -3.66 11.15
C ALA A 86 -13.64 -4.41 12.33
N ALA A 87 -13.72 -5.75 12.36
CA ALA A 87 -13.10 -6.57 13.39
C ALA A 87 -11.56 -6.45 13.40
N PHE A 88 -10.92 -6.45 12.22
CA PHE A 88 -9.48 -6.24 12.10
C PHE A 88 -9.04 -4.81 12.45
N ASN A 89 -9.94 -3.82 12.33
CA ASN A 89 -9.68 -2.42 12.69
C ASN A 89 -10.35 -2.01 14.00
N ALA A 90 -10.72 -2.97 14.86
CA ALA A 90 -11.47 -2.70 16.09
C ALA A 90 -10.75 -1.71 17.02
N ASP A 91 -9.42 -1.76 17.10
CA ASP A 91 -8.59 -0.84 17.88
C ASP A 91 -8.67 0.64 17.40
N ARG A 92 -9.12 0.89 16.16
CA ARG A 92 -9.27 2.24 15.56
C ARG A 92 -10.72 2.74 15.56
N LEU A 93 -11.67 1.95 16.05
CA LEU A 93 -13.08 2.35 16.07
C LEU A 93 -13.33 3.34 17.22
N PRO A 94 -14.01 4.48 16.95
CA PRO A 94 -14.23 5.56 17.93
C PRO A 94 -15.08 5.13 19.14
N VAL A 95 -15.72 3.95 19.10
CA VAL A 95 -16.59 3.43 20.17
C VAL A 95 -15.86 2.43 21.08
N ILE A 96 -14.74 1.84 20.65
CA ILE A 96 -14.03 0.74 21.37
C ILE A 96 -12.61 1.17 21.80
N GLY A 97 -12.09 2.27 21.25
CA GLY A 97 -10.78 2.83 21.56
C GLY A 97 -10.79 3.97 22.57
N ASP A 98 -11.83 4.12 23.39
CA ASP A 98 -11.97 5.26 24.31
C ASP A 98 -10.82 5.25 25.32
N GLY A 99 -10.02 6.31 25.26
CA GLY A 99 -8.79 6.47 26.02
C GLY A 99 -8.33 7.89 25.82
N GLU A 100 -7.68 8.44 26.83
CA GLU A 100 -7.25 9.83 26.80
C GLU A 100 -5.87 9.90 26.16
N THR A 101 -5.71 10.87 25.26
CA THR A 101 -4.46 11.14 24.57
C THR A 101 -3.62 12.13 25.35
N TYR A 102 -2.33 11.87 25.45
CA TYR A 102 -1.32 12.69 26.13
C TYR A 102 -0.07 12.77 25.26
N SER A 103 0.79 13.76 25.50
CA SER A 103 2.07 13.88 24.81
C SER A 103 3.24 13.97 25.79
N ALA A 104 4.44 13.62 25.34
CA ALA A 104 5.68 13.83 26.07
C ALA A 104 6.80 14.27 25.12
N ALA A 105 7.47 15.34 25.47
CA ALA A 105 8.59 15.90 24.72
C ALA A 105 9.90 15.24 25.14
N PHE A 106 10.62 14.59 24.24
CA PHE A 106 11.93 13.98 24.49
C PHE A 106 13.02 14.62 23.63
N ALA A 107 14.26 14.65 24.11
CA ALA A 107 15.38 15.11 23.28
C ALA A 107 15.60 14.19 22.07
N GLU A 108 15.30 12.90 22.22
CA GLU A 108 15.38 11.89 21.18
C GLU A 108 14.42 10.71 21.48
N ALA A 109 13.89 10.05 20.44
CA ALA A 109 13.01 8.89 20.60
C ALA A 109 13.77 7.59 20.91
N GLY A 110 15.07 7.50 20.61
CA GLY A 110 15.89 6.32 20.92
C GLY A 110 15.31 4.98 20.43
N GLY A 111 14.60 4.98 19.29
CA GLY A 111 13.99 3.80 18.69
C GLY A 111 12.58 3.44 19.18
N LEU A 112 11.90 4.31 19.94
CA LEU A 112 10.49 4.18 20.26
C LEU A 112 9.62 4.30 18.99
N LYS A 113 8.59 3.47 18.87
CA LYS A 113 7.72 3.39 17.68
C LYS A 113 6.23 3.44 18.04
N PRO A 114 5.37 3.87 17.09
CA PRO A 114 3.93 3.66 17.18
C PRO A 114 3.58 2.20 17.50
N GLY A 115 2.69 2.01 18.46
CA GLY A 115 2.27 0.69 18.97
C GLY A 115 3.07 0.19 20.17
N ASP A 116 4.20 0.81 20.53
CA ASP A 116 4.94 0.47 21.74
C ASP A 116 4.10 0.72 23.00
N GLU A 117 4.40 -0.02 24.06
CA GLU A 117 3.57 0.02 25.27
C GLU A 117 3.85 1.26 26.12
N VAL A 118 2.79 1.79 26.72
CA VAL A 118 2.90 2.78 27.80
C VAL A 118 2.67 2.06 29.12
N ARG A 119 3.57 2.28 30.08
CA ARG A 119 3.57 1.58 31.36
C ARG A 119 3.69 2.53 32.54
N ILE A 120 2.96 2.25 33.62
CA ILE A 120 3.15 2.87 34.93
C ILE A 120 3.58 1.77 35.89
N ALA A 121 4.69 1.96 36.61
CA ALA A 121 5.25 0.96 37.53
C ALA A 121 5.38 -0.46 36.90
N GLY A 122 5.62 -0.53 35.59
CA GLY A 122 5.75 -1.79 34.83
C GLY A 122 4.44 -2.39 34.32
N VAL A 123 3.28 -1.89 34.74
CA VAL A 123 1.96 -2.32 34.27
C VAL A 123 1.60 -1.58 32.99
N LYS A 124 1.12 -2.30 31.96
CA LYS A 124 0.65 -1.72 30.70
C LYS A 124 -0.67 -0.99 30.91
N VAL A 125 -0.66 0.31 30.61
CA VAL A 125 -1.82 1.20 30.77
C VAL A 125 -2.26 1.83 29.44
N GLY A 126 -1.40 1.75 28.42
CA GLY A 126 -1.64 2.42 27.15
C GLY A 126 -0.74 1.95 26.01
N LYS A 127 -0.80 2.69 24.91
CA LYS A 127 0.04 2.49 23.71
C LYS A 127 0.49 3.84 23.16
N VAL A 128 1.68 3.87 22.58
CA VAL A 128 2.17 5.00 21.78
C VAL A 128 1.38 5.03 20.47
N GLU A 129 0.86 6.18 20.11
CA GLU A 129 0.14 6.39 18.85
C GLU A 129 1.07 6.93 17.78
N GLU A 130 1.91 7.90 18.13
CA GLU A 130 2.73 8.65 17.17
C GLU A 130 4.04 9.12 17.81
N VAL A 131 5.07 9.26 16.98
CA VAL A 131 6.40 9.74 17.37
C VAL A 131 6.88 10.67 16.26
N ASP A 132 6.82 11.97 16.51
CA ASP A 132 7.14 13.00 15.52
C ASP A 132 8.21 13.97 16.03
N LEU A 133 8.91 14.61 15.12
CA LEU A 133 9.80 15.73 15.43
C LEU A 133 8.98 17.02 15.48
N ASP A 134 8.94 17.68 16.63
CA ASP A 134 8.27 18.97 16.83
C ASP A 134 9.33 20.05 17.15
N GLY A 135 9.82 20.71 16.11
CA GLY A 135 10.87 21.71 16.22
C GLY A 135 12.22 21.12 16.64
N ASP A 136 12.62 21.34 17.89
CA ASP A 136 13.92 20.97 18.47
C ASP A 136 13.86 19.71 19.35
N HIS A 137 12.70 19.07 19.47
CA HIS A 137 12.51 17.88 20.28
C HIS A 137 11.56 16.89 19.60
N VAL A 138 11.54 15.66 20.11
CA VAL A 138 10.65 14.60 19.64
C VAL A 138 9.41 14.57 20.51
N LYS A 139 8.24 14.77 19.90
CA LYS A 139 6.94 14.67 20.54
C LYS A 139 6.41 13.24 20.40
N VAL A 140 6.24 12.58 21.54
CA VAL A 140 5.66 11.24 21.62
C VAL A 140 4.20 11.37 22.05
N THR A 141 3.28 11.05 21.15
CA THR A 141 1.84 11.02 21.43
C THR A 141 1.42 9.62 21.83
N PHE A 142 0.72 9.49 22.94
CA PHE A 142 0.32 8.21 23.48
C PHE A 142 -1.06 8.25 24.12
N LYS A 143 -1.73 7.09 24.12
CA LYS A 143 -3.09 6.93 24.61
C LYS A 143 -3.16 5.98 25.78
N ILE A 144 -3.88 6.37 26.82
CA ILE A 144 -4.10 5.56 28.03
C ILE A 144 -5.59 5.24 28.12
N LYS A 145 -5.93 3.95 28.28
CA LYS A 145 -7.33 3.49 28.31
C LYS A 145 -7.97 3.66 29.68
N ASP A 146 -7.23 3.30 30.73
CA ASP A 146 -7.67 3.45 32.11
C ASP A 146 -7.16 4.79 32.66
N GLN A 147 -7.75 5.34 33.72
CA GLN A 147 -7.20 6.51 34.44
C GLN A 147 -6.43 6.06 35.69
N PRO A 148 -5.23 5.46 35.56
CA PRO A 148 -4.39 5.16 36.70
C PRO A 148 -3.84 6.49 37.23
N GLY A 149 -4.55 7.12 38.18
CA GLY A 149 -4.27 8.45 38.72
C GLY A 149 -2.79 8.86 38.64
N PHE A 150 -2.44 9.64 37.61
CA PHE A 150 -1.07 10.09 37.39
C PHE A 150 -1.07 11.62 37.41
N GLY A 151 -0.43 12.16 38.44
CA GLY A 151 -0.54 13.57 38.78
C GLY A 151 0.04 14.52 37.73
N THR A 152 -0.22 15.81 37.92
CA THR A 152 0.21 16.88 37.02
C THR A 152 1.73 17.01 36.89
N GLU A 153 2.48 16.52 37.87
CA GLU A 153 3.95 16.51 37.89
C GLU A 153 4.57 15.23 37.32
N THR A 154 3.76 14.34 36.72
CA THR A 154 4.23 13.09 36.11
C THR A 154 5.41 13.33 35.15
N GLY A 155 6.41 12.46 35.24
CA GLY A 155 7.53 12.41 34.30
C GLY A 155 7.41 11.20 33.37
N ALA A 156 8.24 11.14 32.34
CA ALA A 156 8.29 10.02 31.41
C ALA A 156 9.73 9.59 31.11
N SER A 157 9.94 8.32 30.81
CA SER A 157 11.24 7.82 30.34
C SER A 157 11.06 6.72 29.32
N ILE A 158 11.88 6.72 28.28
CA ILE A 158 11.90 5.61 27.31
C ILE A 158 12.82 4.53 27.87
N ARG A 159 12.34 3.29 27.95
CA ARG A 159 13.09 2.15 28.51
C ARG A 159 13.11 0.97 27.55
N VAL A 160 14.10 0.11 27.73
CA VAL A 160 14.25 -1.13 26.96
C VAL A 160 13.32 -2.21 27.52
N LYS A 161 12.47 -2.77 26.66
CA LYS A 161 11.55 -3.88 26.94
C LYS A 161 12.23 -5.24 26.77
N THR A 162 13.06 -5.40 25.74
CA THR A 162 13.67 -6.69 25.36
C THR A 162 15.16 -6.56 25.05
N ILE A 163 15.90 -7.66 25.15
CA ILE A 163 17.33 -7.72 24.80
C ILE A 163 17.56 -7.35 23.32
N LEU A 164 16.57 -7.59 22.46
CA LEU A 164 16.59 -7.21 21.04
C LEU A 164 16.28 -5.71 20.79
N GLY A 165 16.23 -4.90 21.85
CA GLY A 165 16.13 -3.44 21.72
C GLY A 165 14.71 -2.89 21.54
N ALA A 166 13.65 -3.69 21.70
CA ALA A 166 12.29 -3.14 21.72
C ALA A 166 12.15 -2.15 22.88
N LYS A 167 11.46 -1.04 22.68
CA LYS A 167 11.33 0.03 23.67
C LYS A 167 9.90 0.10 24.22
N TYR A 168 9.73 0.83 25.32
CA TYR A 168 8.42 1.18 25.86
C TYR A 168 8.50 2.52 26.59
N LEU A 169 7.37 3.22 26.68
CA LEU A 169 7.26 4.48 27.41
C LEU A 169 6.90 4.18 28.87
N ALA A 170 7.76 4.55 29.81
CA ALA A 170 7.50 4.44 31.24
C ALA A 170 7.08 5.80 31.80
N LEU A 171 5.88 5.87 32.38
CA LEU A 171 5.40 7.05 33.10
C LEU A 171 5.75 6.92 34.59
N HIS A 172 6.16 8.03 35.18
CA HIS A 172 6.53 8.17 36.59
C HIS A 172 5.56 9.12 37.28
N PRO A 173 4.45 8.62 37.84
CA PRO A 173 3.44 9.44 38.49
C PRO A 173 4.04 10.31 39.60
N ARG A 174 3.76 11.62 39.54
CA ARG A 174 4.13 12.59 40.58
C ARG A 174 3.10 13.72 40.63
N GLY A 175 3.06 14.42 41.75
CA GLY A 175 2.10 15.51 41.97
C GLY A 175 0.71 15.00 42.35
N ARG A 176 -0.18 15.93 42.70
CA ARG A 176 -1.59 15.64 43.02
C ARG A 176 -2.48 15.83 41.80
N GLY A 177 -3.68 15.26 41.86
CA GLY A 177 -4.67 15.36 40.79
C GLY A 177 -4.40 14.38 39.64
N GLN A 178 -4.98 14.69 38.48
CA GLN A 178 -4.83 13.96 37.24
C GLN A 178 -4.29 14.94 36.19
N LEU A 179 -3.30 14.52 35.40
CA LEU A 179 -2.85 15.31 34.27
C LEU A 179 -4.02 15.51 33.29
N GLU A 180 -4.22 16.72 32.79
CA GLU A 180 -5.33 17.00 31.87
C GLU A 180 -5.12 16.31 30.52
N PRO A 181 -6.15 15.70 29.93
CA PRO A 181 -6.06 15.13 28.58
C PRO A 181 -5.56 16.15 27.56
N GLY A 182 -4.67 15.72 26.67
CA GLY A 182 -4.01 16.57 25.68
C GLY A 182 -2.81 17.35 26.21
N SER A 183 -2.52 17.28 27.50
CA SER A 183 -1.33 17.91 28.08
C SER A 183 -0.04 17.22 27.63
N GLU A 184 1.03 18.01 27.57
CA GLU A 184 2.37 17.54 27.25
C GLU A 184 3.27 17.51 28.48
N ILE A 185 3.94 16.37 28.70
CA ILE A 185 5.02 16.25 29.68
C ILE A 185 6.26 16.96 29.10
N PRO A 186 6.76 18.02 29.74
CA PRO A 186 7.83 18.84 29.19
C PRO A 186 9.19 18.15 29.28
N LEU A 187 10.12 18.55 28.40
CA LEU A 187 11.49 18.00 28.28
C LEU A 187 12.24 17.87 29.62
N LYS A 188 12.03 18.82 30.54
CA LYS A 188 12.66 18.82 31.89
C LYS A 188 12.26 17.63 32.76
N ARG A 189 11.16 16.94 32.43
CA ARG A 189 10.61 15.78 33.16
C ARG A 189 10.63 14.50 32.33
N THR A 190 11.36 14.50 31.23
CA THR A 190 11.49 13.35 30.34
C THR A 190 12.93 12.88 30.25
N VAL A 191 13.13 11.57 30.19
CA VAL A 191 14.46 10.97 30.02
C VAL A 191 14.46 10.09 28.76
N PRO A 192 15.32 10.37 27.76
CA PRO A 192 15.40 9.56 26.55
C PRO A 192 15.89 8.14 26.85
N ALA A 193 15.86 7.27 25.83
CA ALA A 193 16.33 5.90 26.00
C ALA A 193 17.85 5.90 26.21
N TYR A 194 18.32 5.43 27.37
CA TYR A 194 19.75 5.20 27.57
C TYR A 194 20.16 3.93 26.82
N ASP A 195 21.01 4.07 25.80
CA ASP A 195 21.54 2.94 25.04
C ASP A 195 22.74 2.34 25.80
N VAL A 196 22.80 1.01 25.86
CA VAL A 196 23.94 0.28 26.43
C VAL A 196 25.21 0.61 25.66
N VAL A 197 25.12 0.77 24.33
CA VAL A 197 26.25 1.16 23.49
C VAL A 197 26.75 2.56 23.88
N GLN A 198 25.83 3.50 24.10
CA GLN A 198 26.17 4.85 24.53
C GLN A 198 26.76 4.85 25.94
N ALA A 199 26.26 4.02 26.86
CA ALA A 199 26.85 3.85 28.19
C ALA A 199 28.29 3.33 28.15
N PHE A 200 28.61 2.36 27.28
CA PHE A 200 29.98 1.87 27.09
C PHE A 200 30.89 2.90 26.41
N SER A 201 30.37 3.64 25.43
CA SER A 201 31.08 4.74 24.78
C SER A 201 31.40 5.87 25.77
N ASP A 202 30.42 6.26 26.58
CA ASP A 202 30.55 7.30 27.60
C ASP A 202 31.51 6.87 28.71
N LEU A 203 31.48 5.60 29.12
CA LEU A 203 32.44 5.04 30.08
C LEU A 203 33.86 5.12 29.54
N THR A 204 34.09 4.69 28.29
CA THR A 204 35.41 4.76 27.65
C THR A 204 35.91 6.20 27.60
N THR A 205 35.07 7.12 27.09
CA THR A 205 35.41 8.55 26.95
C THR A 205 35.65 9.22 28.31
N THR A 206 34.91 8.82 29.35
CA THR A 206 35.07 9.37 30.70
C THR A 206 36.33 8.83 31.35
N THR A 207 36.63 7.54 31.21
CA THR A 207 37.86 6.93 31.75
C THR A 207 39.11 7.47 31.06
N GLU A 208 39.07 7.76 29.76
CA GLU A 208 40.17 8.45 29.04
C GLU A 208 40.47 9.85 29.59
N LYS A 209 39.46 10.55 30.12
CA LYS A 209 39.61 11.89 30.70
C LYS A 209 40.15 11.88 32.13
N VAL A 210 40.21 10.73 32.79
CA VAL A 210 40.73 10.60 34.16
C VAL A 210 42.24 10.34 34.11
N ASP A 211 43.01 11.34 34.53
CA ASP A 211 44.46 11.22 34.70
C ASP A 211 44.76 10.45 36.01
N THR A 212 44.94 9.14 35.86
CA THR A 212 45.20 8.20 36.97
C THR A 212 46.52 8.51 37.69
N GLU A 213 47.51 9.11 37.03
CA GLU A 213 48.76 9.55 37.66
C GLU A 213 48.55 10.77 38.55
N ARG A 214 47.78 11.77 38.08
CA ARG A 214 47.41 12.93 38.91
C ARG A 214 46.57 12.52 40.11
N LEU A 215 45.65 11.56 39.93
CA LEU A 215 44.85 11.03 41.04
C LEU A 215 45.73 10.32 42.07
N ALA A 216 46.66 9.47 41.63
CA ALA A 216 47.60 8.80 42.51
C ALA A 216 48.48 9.81 43.26
N LYS A 217 48.98 10.85 42.58
CA LYS A 217 49.83 11.91 43.17
C LYS A 217 49.07 12.78 44.18
N ALA A 218 47.80 13.08 43.92
CA ALA A 218 46.93 13.79 44.86
C ALA A 218 46.67 12.97 46.13
N LEU A 219 46.40 11.67 45.97
CA LEU A 219 46.20 10.76 47.11
C LEU A 219 47.48 10.50 47.90
N ASP A 220 48.64 10.51 47.23
CA ASP A 220 49.94 10.45 47.90
C ASP A 220 50.17 11.71 48.74
N THR A 221 49.89 12.89 48.17
CA THR A 221 49.99 14.17 48.89
C THR A 221 49.09 14.20 50.12
N ILE A 222 47.86 13.68 50.03
CA ILE A 222 46.96 13.53 51.18
C ILE A 222 47.54 12.53 52.19
N SER A 223 48.09 11.40 51.73
CA SER A 223 48.74 10.41 52.62
C SER A 223 49.92 10.98 53.39
N THR A 224 50.75 11.80 52.75
CA THR A 224 51.90 12.46 53.41
C THR A 224 51.43 13.58 54.33
N THR A 225 50.38 14.32 53.96
CA THR A 225 49.84 15.41 54.79
C THR A 225 49.23 14.90 56.09
N PHE A 226 48.59 13.72 56.06
CA PHE A 226 47.99 13.08 57.23
C PHE A 226 48.93 12.06 57.88
N GLU A 227 50.22 12.10 57.56
CA GLU A 227 51.18 11.16 58.12
C GLU A 227 51.18 11.26 59.65
N ASP A 228 51.09 12.44 60.28
CA ASP A 228 51.06 12.55 61.75
C ASP A 228 49.67 12.34 62.42
N SER A 229 48.69 11.77 61.71
CA SER A 229 47.35 11.48 62.26
C SER A 229 47.29 10.16 63.04
N PRO A 230 46.24 9.96 63.89
CA PRO A 230 46.02 8.70 64.63
C PRO A 230 46.06 7.45 63.74
N SER A 231 46.49 6.32 64.30
CA SER A 231 46.83 5.07 63.58
C SER A 231 45.73 4.54 62.67
N GLU A 232 44.47 4.77 63.03
CA GLU A 232 43.29 4.35 62.29
C GLU A 232 43.14 5.16 60.99
N VAL A 233 43.40 6.47 61.06
CA VAL A 233 43.34 7.39 59.90
C VAL A 233 44.53 7.14 58.96
N ARG A 234 45.74 6.96 59.53
CA ARG A 234 46.95 6.66 58.75
C ARG A 234 46.81 5.35 57.96
N SER A 235 46.20 4.33 58.56
CA SER A 235 45.99 3.02 57.91
C SER A 235 44.98 3.08 56.77
N SER A 236 43.86 3.80 56.93
CA SER A 236 42.86 3.97 55.86
C SER A 236 43.40 4.77 54.66
N ILE A 237 44.14 5.86 54.91
CA ILE A 237 44.71 6.68 53.82
C ILE A 237 45.83 5.91 53.08
N LYS A 238 46.67 5.18 53.82
CA LYS A 238 47.70 4.31 53.22
C LYS A 238 47.08 3.21 52.35
N GLY A 239 46.00 2.58 52.81
CA GLY A 239 45.25 1.61 52.03
C GLY A 239 44.66 2.21 50.74
N LEU A 240 44.09 3.42 50.81
CA LEU A 240 43.54 4.11 49.64
C LEU A 240 44.62 4.52 48.62
N SER A 241 45.78 4.99 49.09
CA SER A 241 46.95 5.27 48.24
C SER A 241 47.45 4.00 47.56
N GLN A 242 47.50 2.87 48.28
CA GLN A 242 47.96 1.59 47.74
C GLN A 242 47.01 0.99 46.68
N ILE A 243 45.70 1.11 46.88
CA ILE A 243 44.69 0.75 45.87
C ILE A 243 44.85 1.65 44.64
N SER A 244 45.01 2.96 44.84
CA SER A 244 45.14 3.92 43.74
C SER A 244 46.41 3.70 42.92
N ARG A 245 47.53 3.34 43.55
CA ARG A 245 48.74 2.91 42.85
C ARG A 245 48.54 1.60 42.09
N THR A 246 47.75 0.67 42.63
CA THR A 246 47.43 -0.60 41.94
C THR A 246 46.55 -0.37 40.72
N VAL A 247 45.61 0.58 40.79
CA VAL A 247 44.78 0.99 39.65
C VAL A 247 45.63 1.72 38.61
N ALA A 248 46.47 2.66 39.04
CA ALA A 248 47.39 3.39 38.16
C ALA A 248 48.42 2.47 37.48
N SER A 249 48.92 1.43 38.17
CA SER A 249 49.86 0.47 37.56
C SER A 249 49.21 -0.47 36.54
N ARG A 250 47.87 -0.62 36.59
CA ARG A 250 47.08 -1.40 35.63
C ARG A 250 46.42 -0.56 34.55
N ASP A 251 46.62 0.76 34.58
CA ASP A 251 46.02 1.72 33.66
C ASP A 251 46.25 1.33 32.18
N LYS A 252 47.48 0.95 31.82
CA LYS A 252 47.81 0.50 30.45
C LYS A 252 47.01 -0.75 30.03
N ALA A 253 46.89 -1.74 30.91
CA ALA A 253 46.15 -2.97 30.62
C ALA A 253 44.63 -2.73 30.52
N LEU A 254 44.10 -1.79 31.32
CA LEU A 254 42.70 -1.36 31.22
C LEU A 254 42.43 -0.62 29.91
N ARG A 255 43.34 0.28 29.48
CA ARG A 255 43.23 0.97 28.18
C ARG A 255 43.30 0.00 27.01
N GLU A 256 44.24 -0.94 27.00
CA GLU A 256 44.30 -1.97 25.95
C GLU A 256 43.03 -2.83 25.87
N LEU A 257 42.42 -3.16 27.01
CA LEU A 257 41.20 -3.97 27.04
C LEU A 257 39.99 -3.18 26.51
N LEU A 258 39.89 -1.89 26.87
CA LEU A 258 38.87 -0.99 26.35
C LEU A 258 39.07 -0.71 24.84
N ASP A 259 40.31 -0.53 24.38
CA ASP A 259 40.63 -0.37 22.97
C ASP A 259 40.26 -1.63 22.16
N HIS A 260 40.56 -2.83 22.68
CA HIS A 260 40.13 -4.07 22.04
C HIS A 260 38.61 -4.21 22.02
N ALA A 261 37.90 -3.80 23.08
CA ALA A 261 36.44 -3.82 23.11
C ALA A 261 35.85 -2.85 22.05
N ASN A 262 36.39 -1.63 21.96
CA ASN A 262 36.01 -0.65 20.94
C ASN A 262 36.33 -1.16 19.53
N GLY A 263 37.48 -1.80 19.34
CA GLY A 263 37.86 -2.41 18.06
C GLY A 263 36.88 -3.50 17.61
N VAL A 264 36.45 -4.38 18.52
CA VAL A 264 35.44 -5.41 18.22
C VAL A 264 34.08 -4.78 17.85
N THR A 265 33.65 -3.76 18.58
CA THR A 265 32.42 -3.03 18.26
C THR A 265 32.51 -2.27 16.94
N GLY A 266 33.68 -1.70 16.61
CA GLY A 266 33.96 -1.07 15.32
C GLY A 266 33.89 -2.06 14.16
N VAL A 267 34.57 -3.20 14.27
CA VAL A 267 34.50 -4.27 13.26
C VAL A 267 33.07 -4.79 13.06
N LEU A 268 32.28 -4.88 14.13
CA LEU A 268 30.88 -5.28 14.03
C LEU A 268 30.02 -4.20 13.36
N ALA A 269 30.27 -2.92 13.66
CA ALA A 269 29.61 -1.79 13.02
C ALA A 269 29.94 -1.72 11.51
N ASP A 270 31.20 -1.93 11.14
CA ASP A 270 31.65 -1.98 9.75
C ASP A 270 30.96 -3.11 8.98
N ARG A 271 30.91 -4.32 9.57
CA ARG A 271 30.23 -5.48 8.97
C ARG A 271 28.71 -5.35 8.88
N SER A 272 28.10 -4.42 9.62
CA SER A 272 26.67 -4.12 9.48
C SER A 272 26.36 -3.55 8.08
N SER A 273 27.30 -2.78 7.51
CA SER A 273 27.17 -2.26 6.15
C SER A 273 27.25 -3.37 5.09
N ASP A 274 28.18 -4.32 5.26
CA ASP A 274 28.31 -5.51 4.41
C ASP A 274 27.05 -6.40 4.49
N PHE A 275 26.50 -6.57 5.68
CA PHE A 275 25.24 -7.32 5.86
C PHE A 275 24.08 -6.62 5.14
N SER A 276 23.99 -5.29 5.24
CA SER A 276 22.99 -4.50 4.50
C SER A 276 23.16 -4.65 2.99
N ALA A 277 24.40 -4.66 2.50
CA ALA A 277 24.71 -4.88 1.09
C ALA A 277 24.30 -6.30 0.65
N LEU A 278 24.62 -7.33 1.44
CA LEU A 278 24.23 -8.72 1.17
C LEU A 278 22.71 -8.89 1.08
N VAL A 279 21.95 -8.26 1.99
CA VAL A 279 20.49 -8.30 1.95
C VAL A 279 19.95 -7.59 0.69
N LYS A 280 20.52 -6.45 0.30
CA LYS A 280 20.16 -5.75 -0.94
C LYS A 280 20.49 -6.57 -2.18
N ASP A 281 21.63 -7.24 -2.20
CA ASP A 281 22.02 -8.11 -3.31
C ASP A 281 21.17 -9.38 -3.36
N GLY A 282 20.73 -9.89 -2.21
CA GLY A 282 19.70 -10.92 -2.10
C GLY A 282 18.39 -10.51 -2.78
N ASP A 283 17.90 -9.29 -2.53
CA ASP A 283 16.69 -8.76 -3.20
C ASP A 283 16.88 -8.70 -4.74
N LYS A 284 18.04 -8.27 -5.23
CA LYS A 284 18.35 -8.29 -6.67
C LYS A 284 18.31 -9.70 -7.24
N LEU A 285 18.90 -10.67 -6.55
CA LEU A 285 18.89 -12.08 -6.97
C LEU A 285 17.47 -12.63 -7.01
N PHE A 286 16.65 -12.38 -5.99
CA PHE A 286 15.26 -12.83 -5.96
C PHE A 286 14.41 -12.20 -7.07
N LYS A 287 14.64 -10.92 -7.38
CA LYS A 287 14.00 -10.24 -8.52
C LYS A 287 14.40 -10.88 -9.85
N GLU A 288 15.67 -11.19 -10.04
CA GLU A 288 16.16 -11.83 -11.26
C GLU A 288 15.62 -13.26 -11.41
N ILE A 289 15.62 -14.06 -10.34
CA ILE A 289 15.01 -15.40 -10.32
C ILE A 289 13.52 -15.33 -10.64
N SER A 290 12.80 -14.37 -10.05
CA SER A 290 11.36 -14.18 -10.31
C SER A 290 11.08 -13.79 -11.76
N LYS A 291 11.89 -12.89 -12.34
CA LYS A 291 11.81 -12.55 -13.77
C LYS A 291 12.06 -13.76 -14.67
N ARG A 292 13.11 -14.55 -14.38
CA ARG A 292 13.41 -15.78 -15.14
C ARG A 292 12.28 -16.80 -15.03
N ARG A 293 11.71 -17.00 -13.84
CA ARG A 293 10.53 -17.85 -13.64
C ARG A 293 9.35 -17.39 -14.50
N ALA A 294 9.07 -16.09 -14.55
CA ALA A 294 8.00 -15.54 -15.38
C ALA A 294 8.27 -15.74 -16.89
N ALA A 295 9.51 -15.53 -17.33
CA ALA A 295 9.92 -15.77 -18.71
C ALA A 295 9.77 -17.25 -19.11
N ILE A 296 10.24 -18.18 -18.27
CA ILE A 296 10.07 -19.63 -18.48
C ILE A 296 8.59 -20.00 -18.53
N HIS A 297 7.76 -19.48 -17.62
CA HIS A 297 6.32 -19.74 -17.63
C HIS A 297 5.66 -19.23 -18.92
N LYS A 298 6.06 -18.04 -19.42
CA LYS A 298 5.56 -17.50 -20.69
C LYS A 298 6.00 -18.36 -21.88
N LEU A 299 7.27 -18.78 -21.91
CA LEU A 299 7.79 -19.68 -22.94
C LEU A 299 7.00 -21.00 -22.97
N LEU A 300 6.83 -21.65 -21.82
CA LEU A 300 6.07 -22.91 -21.72
C LEU A 300 4.61 -22.76 -22.18
N LYS A 301 3.93 -21.68 -21.77
CA LYS A 301 2.57 -21.38 -22.26
C LYS A 301 2.52 -21.15 -23.76
N THR A 302 3.50 -20.42 -24.30
CA THR A 302 3.56 -20.13 -25.74
C THR A 302 3.83 -21.40 -26.53
N SER A 303 4.74 -22.26 -26.08
CA SER A 303 5.00 -23.56 -26.71
C SER A 303 3.79 -24.48 -26.67
N ALA A 304 3.05 -24.52 -25.56
CA ALA A 304 1.80 -25.28 -25.48
C ALA A 304 0.74 -24.74 -26.45
N ALA A 305 0.59 -23.41 -26.54
CA ALA A 305 -0.33 -22.78 -27.48
C ALA A 305 0.06 -23.06 -28.95
N LEU A 306 1.36 -22.98 -29.28
CA LEU A 306 1.88 -23.35 -30.59
C LEU A 306 1.61 -24.82 -30.90
N GLY A 307 1.77 -25.72 -29.93
CA GLY A 307 1.41 -27.13 -30.08
C GLY A 307 -0.06 -27.32 -30.45
N ILE A 308 -0.97 -26.65 -29.74
CA ILE A 308 -2.42 -26.69 -30.04
C ILE A 308 -2.70 -26.15 -31.45
N GLN A 309 -2.08 -25.02 -31.82
CA GLN A 309 -2.26 -24.41 -33.14
C GLN A 309 -1.73 -25.31 -34.27
N LEU A 310 -0.55 -25.92 -34.10
CA LEU A 310 0.02 -26.85 -35.08
C LEU A 310 -0.82 -28.11 -35.20
N SER A 311 -1.30 -28.68 -34.10
CA SER A 311 -2.24 -29.82 -34.14
C SER A 311 -3.55 -29.45 -34.84
N GLY A 312 -4.09 -28.26 -34.59
CA GLY A 312 -5.27 -27.74 -35.30
C GLY A 312 -5.01 -27.60 -36.80
N LEU A 313 -3.87 -27.00 -37.19
CA LEU A 313 -3.48 -26.85 -38.59
C LEU A 313 -3.35 -28.20 -39.30
N VAL A 314 -2.70 -29.19 -38.67
CA VAL A 314 -2.59 -30.54 -39.24
C VAL A 314 -3.96 -31.18 -39.41
N GLN A 315 -4.84 -31.03 -38.41
CA GLN A 315 -6.17 -31.62 -38.45
C GLN A 315 -7.09 -30.96 -39.50
N ASP A 316 -6.99 -29.65 -39.68
CA ASP A 316 -7.73 -28.93 -40.72
C ASP A 316 -7.19 -29.25 -42.12
N ASN A 317 -5.86 -29.34 -42.27
CA ASN A 317 -5.24 -29.78 -43.51
C ASN A 317 -5.60 -31.24 -43.85
N GLU A 318 -5.72 -32.14 -42.86
CA GLU A 318 -6.22 -33.51 -43.08
C GLU A 318 -7.67 -33.53 -43.58
N LYS A 319 -8.53 -32.66 -43.02
CA LYS A 319 -9.93 -32.51 -43.48
C LYS A 319 -10.04 -31.98 -44.89
N GLU A 320 -9.11 -31.14 -45.36
CA GLU A 320 -9.12 -30.58 -46.72
C GLU A 320 -8.41 -31.50 -47.74
N ILE A 321 -7.24 -32.05 -47.38
CA ILE A 321 -6.46 -32.92 -48.25
C ILE A 321 -7.13 -34.29 -48.43
N GLY A 322 -7.78 -34.84 -47.39
CA GLY A 322 -8.47 -36.13 -47.49
C GLY A 322 -9.49 -36.20 -48.63
N PRO A 323 -10.45 -35.26 -48.72
CA PRO A 323 -11.38 -35.13 -49.84
C PRO A 323 -10.70 -34.87 -51.18
N ALA A 324 -9.66 -34.04 -51.23
CA ALA A 324 -8.92 -33.77 -52.46
C ALA A 324 -8.23 -35.03 -53.02
N LEU A 325 -7.58 -35.83 -52.16
CA LEU A 325 -6.98 -37.10 -52.53
C LEU A 325 -8.02 -38.15 -52.93
N LYS A 326 -9.19 -38.17 -52.27
CA LYS A 326 -10.32 -39.01 -52.70
C LYS A 326 -10.81 -38.60 -54.09
N GLY A 327 -10.96 -37.31 -54.35
CA GLY A 327 -11.32 -36.78 -55.66
C GLY A 327 -10.31 -37.16 -56.74
N LEU A 328 -9.02 -37.03 -56.45
CA LEU A 328 -7.95 -37.45 -57.37
C LEU A 328 -8.01 -38.95 -57.66
N ASN A 329 -8.20 -39.79 -56.64
CA ASN A 329 -8.34 -41.24 -56.82
C ASN A 329 -9.59 -41.59 -57.64
N THR A 330 -10.70 -40.84 -57.48
CA THR A 330 -11.89 -41.00 -58.32
C THR A 330 -11.60 -40.66 -59.79
N VAL A 331 -10.86 -39.58 -60.05
CA VAL A 331 -10.44 -39.20 -61.41
C VAL A 331 -9.52 -40.26 -62.00
N VAL A 332 -8.50 -40.72 -61.26
CA VAL A 332 -7.59 -41.79 -61.69
C VAL A 332 -8.35 -43.07 -62.00
N LYS A 333 -9.25 -43.51 -61.13
CA LYS A 333 -10.09 -44.69 -61.39
C LYS A 333 -11.01 -44.51 -62.60
N MET A 334 -11.52 -43.30 -62.83
CA MET A 334 -12.31 -43.00 -64.03
C MET A 334 -11.45 -43.09 -65.30
N LEU A 335 -10.21 -42.59 -65.26
CA LEU A 335 -9.24 -42.69 -66.34
C LEU A 335 -8.86 -44.15 -66.61
N GLU A 336 -8.53 -44.93 -65.58
CA GLU A 336 -8.24 -46.37 -65.69
C GLU A 336 -9.44 -47.14 -66.26
N ARG A 337 -10.66 -46.90 -65.76
CA ARG A 337 -11.86 -47.58 -66.25
C ARG A 337 -12.13 -47.29 -67.73
N ASN A 338 -11.77 -46.10 -68.20
CA ASN A 338 -11.96 -45.69 -69.59
C ASN A 338 -10.67 -45.80 -70.42
N GLN A 339 -9.59 -46.41 -69.89
CA GLN A 339 -8.29 -46.49 -70.54
C GLN A 339 -8.41 -47.12 -71.93
N SER A 340 -9.13 -48.23 -72.06
CA SER A 340 -9.34 -48.90 -73.36
C SER A 340 -10.06 -48.02 -74.38
N SER A 341 -10.94 -47.12 -73.94
CA SER A 341 -11.62 -46.15 -74.81
C SER A 341 -10.71 -44.97 -75.17
N LEU A 342 -9.83 -44.55 -74.26
CA LEU A 342 -8.81 -43.53 -74.52
C LEU A 342 -7.74 -44.05 -75.47
N ASP A 343 -7.22 -45.25 -75.24
CA ASP A 343 -6.26 -45.92 -76.12
C ASP A 343 -6.86 -46.09 -77.52
N ARG A 344 -8.11 -46.56 -77.60
CA ARG A 344 -8.81 -46.66 -78.89
C ARG A 344 -9.04 -45.29 -79.54
N SER A 345 -9.30 -44.24 -78.77
CA SER A 345 -9.45 -42.87 -79.31
C SER A 345 -8.12 -42.36 -79.86
N ILE A 346 -6.99 -42.64 -79.19
CA ILE A 346 -5.64 -42.29 -79.66
C ILE A 346 -5.25 -43.12 -80.89
N GLU A 347 -5.52 -44.42 -80.88
CA GLU A 347 -5.29 -45.31 -82.02
C GLU A 347 -6.11 -44.89 -83.24
N LEU A 348 -7.37 -44.44 -83.05
CA LEU A 348 -8.23 -43.93 -84.12
C LEU A 348 -7.87 -42.49 -84.53
N LEU A 349 -7.24 -41.72 -83.66
CA LEU A 349 -6.79 -40.36 -83.95
C LEU A 349 -5.74 -40.36 -85.07
N ALA A 350 -4.78 -41.29 -85.04
CA ALA A 350 -3.73 -41.34 -86.06
C ALA A 350 -4.27 -41.59 -87.49
N PRO A 351 -5.12 -42.61 -87.76
CA PRO A 351 -5.83 -42.76 -89.03
C PRO A 351 -6.73 -41.57 -89.36
N TYR A 352 -7.46 -41.02 -88.39
CA TYR A 352 -8.33 -39.86 -88.61
C TYR A 352 -7.54 -38.64 -89.10
N VAL A 353 -6.46 -38.26 -88.39
CA VAL A 353 -5.58 -37.15 -88.77
C VAL A 353 -4.95 -37.42 -90.13
N ARG A 354 -4.59 -38.67 -90.42
CA ARG A 354 -4.04 -39.06 -91.74
C ARG A 354 -5.06 -38.93 -92.86
N VAL A 355 -6.30 -39.40 -92.67
CA VAL A 355 -7.38 -39.26 -93.65
C VAL A 355 -7.72 -37.78 -93.83
N PHE A 356 -7.89 -37.04 -92.75
CA PHE A 356 -8.16 -35.60 -92.78
C PHE A 356 -7.05 -34.81 -93.51
N THR A 357 -5.78 -35.11 -93.21
CA THR A 357 -4.62 -34.50 -93.88
C THR A 357 -4.50 -34.92 -95.33
N ASN A 358 -4.83 -36.18 -95.69
CA ASN A 358 -4.82 -36.65 -97.08
C ASN A 358 -5.95 -36.01 -97.90
N THR A 359 -7.14 -35.84 -97.32
CA THR A 359 -8.27 -35.14 -97.97
C THR A 359 -7.96 -33.66 -98.22
N LEU A 360 -7.17 -33.04 -97.34
CA LEU A 360 -6.72 -31.65 -97.48
C LEU A 360 -5.32 -31.52 -98.11
N GLY A 361 -4.66 -32.64 -98.41
CA GLY A 361 -3.27 -32.70 -98.88
C GLY A 361 -3.13 -32.53 -100.38
N ASN A 362 -4.23 -32.63 -101.13
CA ASN A 362 -4.25 -32.49 -102.58
C ASN A 362 -4.25 -31.02 -103.07
N GLY A 363 -4.25 -30.03 -102.16
CA GLY A 363 -4.23 -28.60 -102.50
C GLY A 363 -5.41 -27.82 -101.90
N ARG A 364 -5.81 -26.70 -102.51
CA ARG A 364 -6.91 -25.83 -102.02
C ARG A 364 -8.33 -26.39 -102.29
N TRP A 365 -8.44 -27.65 -102.67
CA TRP A 365 -9.70 -28.30 -103.01
C TRP A 365 -9.77 -29.69 -102.36
N PHE A 366 -10.98 -30.22 -102.18
CA PHE A 366 -11.20 -31.60 -101.73
C PHE A 366 -11.90 -32.37 -102.83
N ASP A 367 -11.52 -33.64 -103.03
CA ASP A 367 -12.14 -34.50 -104.02
C ASP A 367 -13.40 -35.15 -103.41
N SER A 368 -14.54 -34.98 -104.09
CA SER A 368 -15.82 -35.57 -103.68
C SER A 368 -16.36 -36.47 -104.78
N TYR A 369 -16.74 -37.69 -104.41
CA TYR A 369 -17.35 -38.67 -105.31
C TYR A 369 -18.74 -39.05 -104.79
N VAL A 370 -19.77 -38.78 -105.59
CA VAL A 370 -21.16 -39.12 -105.27
C VAL A 370 -21.60 -40.24 -106.20
N GLN A 371 -21.73 -41.45 -105.64
CA GLN A 371 -22.25 -42.61 -106.36
C GLN A 371 -23.79 -42.50 -106.49
N ASN A 372 -24.35 -42.84 -107.66
CA ASN A 372 -25.76 -42.68 -108.08
C ASN A 372 -26.23 -41.29 -108.54
N LEU A 373 -25.34 -40.45 -109.11
CA LEU A 373 -25.81 -39.34 -109.94
C LEU A 373 -26.33 -39.87 -111.28
N VAL A 374 -27.65 -39.95 -111.44
CA VAL A 374 -28.32 -40.34 -112.69
C VAL A 374 -28.01 -39.30 -113.76
N ALA A 375 -27.34 -39.72 -114.85
CA ALA A 375 -27.07 -38.88 -116.00
C ALA A 375 -28.37 -38.50 -116.73
N ALA A 376 -28.65 -37.20 -116.86
CA ALA A 376 -29.77 -36.70 -117.62
C ALA A 376 -29.59 -37.00 -119.13
N PRO A 377 -30.64 -37.44 -119.86
CA PRO A 377 -30.52 -37.78 -121.28
C PRO A 377 -30.31 -36.52 -122.14
N VAL A 378 -29.22 -36.51 -122.89
CA VAL A 378 -28.92 -35.48 -123.90
C VAL A 378 -29.67 -35.81 -125.19
N VAL A 379 -30.63 -34.97 -125.58
CA VAL A 379 -31.38 -35.11 -126.84
C VAL A 379 -30.62 -34.38 -127.97
N PRO A 380 -30.27 -35.02 -129.10
CA PRO A 380 -29.60 -34.35 -130.21
C PRO A 380 -30.57 -33.40 -130.95
N ARG A 381 -30.19 -32.13 -131.13
CA ARG A 381 -30.90 -31.19 -132.01
C ARG A 381 -30.48 -31.42 -133.46
N THR A 382 -31.44 -31.75 -134.32
CA THR A 382 -31.31 -31.79 -135.78
C THR A 382 -31.15 -30.38 -136.36
N ARG A 383 -30.30 -30.24 -137.38
CA ARG A 383 -30.36 -29.13 -138.35
C ARG A 383 -30.30 -29.69 -139.76
N THR A 384 -31.43 -29.61 -140.44
CA THR A 384 -31.65 -29.87 -141.86
C THR A 384 -31.07 -28.74 -142.71
N GLY A 385 -30.45 -29.05 -143.86
CA GLY A 385 -30.24 -28.10 -144.96
C GLY A 385 -29.08 -28.36 -145.92
N GLY A 386 -29.35 -29.15 -146.98
CA GLY A 386 -28.86 -29.05 -148.39
C GLY A 386 -27.36 -29.10 -148.72
N ALA A 387 -26.89 -29.50 -149.91
CA ALA A 387 -27.46 -30.16 -151.08
C ALA A 387 -26.29 -30.51 -152.04
N GLN A 388 -26.17 -31.78 -152.45
CA GLN A 388 -25.92 -32.28 -153.82
C GLN A 388 -25.74 -33.80 -153.76
#